data_AF-A3TMW5-F1
#
_entry.id   AF-A3TMW5-F1
#
_cell.length_a   1.000
_cell.length_b   1.000
_cell.length_c   1.000
_cell.angle_alpha   90.00
_cell.angle_beta   90.00
_cell.angle_gamma   90.00
#
_symmetry.space_group_name_H-M   'P 1'
#
loop_
_entity.id
_entity.type
_entity.pdbx_description
1 polymer ?
#
loop_
_entity_poly.entity_id
_entity_poly.type
_entity_poly.pdbx_seq_one_letter_code
_entity_poly.pdbx_strand_id
1 'polypeptide(L)'
;MRFQFVAPLWEWSAQGGWYFVTLPTDAADEIAEIPRAARAFGSVRVRVTVGATTWSTSVFPDTKIGSYVLPVKKAVRSAEGIKERRCRQRKPRYS
;
A
#
# COMPACT_ATOMS: atom_id res chain seq x y z
N MET A 1 13.11 9.73 6.01
CA MET A 1 12.31 10.34 4.93
C MET A 1 10.84 10.06 5.17
N ARG A 2 9.97 11.07 4.94
CA ARG A 2 8.52 10.96 5.10
C ARG A 2 7.89 11.49 3.82
N PHE A 3 7.07 10.67 3.18
CA PHE A 3 6.34 11.03 1.97
C PHE A 3 4.85 11.01 2.25
N GLN A 4 4.12 11.89 1.58
CA GLN A 4 2.67 11.97 1.67
C GLN A 4 2.12 11.79 0.28
N PHE A 5 1.23 10.83 0.13
CA PHE A 5 0.57 10.55 -1.15
C PHE A 5 -0.90 10.25 -0.90
N VAL A 6 -1.69 10.48 -1.94
CA VAL A 6 -3.10 10.08 -1.97
C VAL A 6 -3.21 8.98 -3.01
N ALA A 7 -3.71 7.83 -2.58
CA ALA A 7 -3.87 6.67 -3.43
C ALA A 7 -5.19 5.95 -3.14
N PRO A 8 -5.77 5.28 -4.15
CA PRO A 8 -7.01 4.54 -3.99
C PRO A 8 -6.79 3.29 -3.13
N LEU A 9 -7.67 3.13 -2.15
CA LEU A 9 -7.80 1.90 -1.36
C LEU A 9 -8.68 0.92 -2.13
N TRP A 10 -8.22 -0.31 -2.33
CA TRP A 10 -8.94 -1.37 -3.01
C TRP A 10 -8.96 -2.66 -2.19
N GLU A 11 -10.03 -3.45 -2.32
CA GLU A 11 -10.16 -4.73 -1.64
C GLU A 11 -9.58 -5.88 -2.48
N TRP A 12 -8.75 -6.71 -1.85
CA TRP A 12 -8.28 -7.95 -2.46
C TRP A 12 -9.35 -9.04 -2.29
N SER A 13 -9.94 -9.45 -3.41
CA SER A 13 -11.07 -10.37 -3.45
C SER A 13 -10.75 -11.85 -3.18
N ALA A 14 -9.51 -12.21 -2.84
CA ALA A 14 -9.10 -13.61 -2.66
C ALA A 14 -9.38 -14.13 -1.25
N GLN A 15 -9.32 -13.25 -0.24
CA GLN A 15 -9.61 -13.57 1.15
C GLN A 15 -10.34 -12.37 1.78
N GLY A 16 -11.59 -12.15 1.38
CA GLY A 16 -12.39 -10.95 1.70
C GLY A 16 -12.10 -10.37 3.08
N GLY A 17 -11.73 -9.09 3.11
CA GLY A 17 -11.27 -8.41 4.33
C GLY A 17 -9.85 -7.84 4.27
N TRP A 18 -9.06 -8.16 3.24
CA TRP A 18 -7.78 -7.50 3.01
C TRP A 18 -7.92 -6.31 2.06
N TYR A 19 -7.44 -5.15 2.51
CA TYR A 19 -7.45 -3.93 1.72
C TYR A 19 -6.03 -3.52 1.44
N PHE A 20 -5.79 -3.05 0.23
CA PHE A 20 -4.49 -2.65 -0.26
C PHE A 20 -4.54 -1.25 -0.84
N VAL A 21 -3.42 -0.56 -0.76
CA VAL A 21 -3.19 0.71 -1.42
C VAL A 21 -1.98 0.52 -2.32
N THR A 22 -2.12 0.91 -3.58
CA THR A 22 -0.97 0.96 -4.49
C THR A 22 -0.30 2.32 -4.34
N LEU A 23 0.99 2.33 -4.01
CA LEU A 23 1.76 3.57 -3.96
C LEU A 23 1.89 4.15 -5.37
N PRO A 24 1.82 5.48 -5.55
CA PRO A 24 2.18 6.08 -6.81
C PRO A 24 3.64 5.75 -7.15
N THR A 25 3.94 5.64 -8.45
CA THR A 25 5.29 5.34 -8.96
C THR A 25 6.33 6.29 -8.40
N ASP A 26 6.01 7.57 -8.25
CA ASP A 26 6.90 8.58 -7.64
C ASP A 26 7.43 8.14 -6.26
N ALA A 27 6.51 7.76 -5.36
CA ALA A 27 6.87 7.23 -4.04
C ALA A 27 7.54 5.86 -4.13
N ALA A 28 7.20 5.05 -5.14
CA ALA A 28 7.80 3.74 -5.36
C ALA A 28 9.27 3.85 -5.81
N ASP A 29 9.57 4.76 -6.72
CA ASP A 29 10.92 5.06 -7.22
C ASP A 29 11.78 5.60 -6.09
N GLU A 30 11.31 6.60 -5.32
CA GLU A 30 12.05 7.09 -4.15
C GLU A 30 12.33 5.96 -3.15
N ILE A 31 11.35 5.07 -2.95
CA ILE A 31 11.53 3.89 -2.13
C ILE A 31 12.58 2.97 -2.75
N ALA A 32 12.57 2.72 -4.06
CA ALA A 32 13.50 1.85 -4.77
C ALA A 32 14.94 2.40 -4.82
N GLU A 33 15.11 3.72 -4.90
CA GLU A 33 16.40 4.41 -4.91
C GLU A 33 17.14 4.33 -3.57
N ILE A 34 16.45 4.05 -2.47
CA ILE A 34 17.09 3.90 -1.16
C ILE A 34 17.86 2.57 -1.12
N PRO A 35 19.21 2.59 -1.05
CA PRO A 35 20.01 1.38 -0.97
C PRO A 35 19.77 0.71 0.39
N ARG A 36 19.17 -0.48 0.37
CA ARG A 36 18.82 -1.22 1.59
C ARG A 36 19.06 -2.70 1.41
N ALA A 37 19.49 -3.34 2.49
CA ALA A 37 19.76 -4.77 2.51
C ALA A 37 18.53 -5.55 2.01
N ALA A 38 18.70 -6.27 0.90
CA ALA A 38 17.67 -7.08 0.29
C ALA A 38 17.20 -8.14 1.29
N ARG A 39 16.10 -7.84 1.99
CA ARG A 39 15.39 -8.85 2.79
C ARG A 39 14.65 -9.79 1.85
N ALA A 40 14.46 -11.03 2.30
CA ALA A 40 13.75 -12.07 1.56
C ALA A 40 12.49 -11.49 0.89
N PHE A 41 12.36 -11.71 -0.42
CA PHE A 41 11.28 -11.23 -1.31
C PHE A 41 11.22 -9.74 -1.68
N GLY A 42 12.23 -8.92 -1.33
CA GLY A 42 12.19 -7.48 -1.68
C GLY A 42 11.14 -6.69 -0.89
N SER A 43 10.62 -7.28 0.20
CA SER A 43 9.67 -6.62 1.09
C SER A 43 10.34 -5.50 1.87
N VAL A 44 9.66 -4.35 1.97
CA VAL A 44 10.20 -3.15 2.60
C VAL A 44 9.36 -2.83 3.82
N ARG A 45 10.01 -2.77 4.99
CA ARG A 45 9.32 -2.35 6.21
C ARG A 45 9.15 -0.85 6.18
N VAL A 46 7.91 -0.41 6.21
CA VAL A 46 7.54 1.01 6.22
C VAL A 46 6.70 1.32 7.45
N ARG A 47 6.78 2.57 7.90
CA ARG A 47 5.87 3.11 8.90
C ARG A 47 4.88 4.00 8.17
N VAL A 48 3.60 3.68 8.31
CA VAL A 48 2.50 4.36 7.63
C VAL A 48 1.71 5.11 8.68
N THR A 49 1.36 6.35 8.37
CA THR A 49 0.44 7.15 9.16
C THR A 49 -0.73 7.51 8.26
N VAL A 50 -1.93 7.11 8.66
CA VAL A 50 -3.17 7.52 8.01
C VAL A 50 -4.01 8.25 9.05
N GLY A 51 -4.26 9.53 8.79
CA GLY A 51 -4.85 10.46 9.75
C GLY A 51 -4.12 10.44 11.10
N ALA A 52 -4.78 9.98 12.17
CA ALA A 52 -4.19 9.88 13.51
C ALA A 52 -3.50 8.53 13.77
N THR A 53 -3.79 7.51 12.97
CA THR A 53 -3.32 6.15 13.20
C THR A 53 -1.98 5.89 12.51
N THR A 54 -0.96 5.56 13.30
CA THR A 54 0.36 5.15 12.78
C THR A 54 0.61 3.68 13.07
N TRP A 55 1.02 2.91 12.06
CA TRP A 55 1.40 1.51 12.22
C TRP A 55 2.60 1.15 11.36
N SER A 56 3.31 0.10 11.77
CA SER A 56 4.40 -0.48 10.97
C SER A 56 3.87 -1.64 10.14
N THR A 57 4.16 -1.65 8.85
CA THR A 57 3.77 -2.72 7.92
C THR A 57 4.91 -3.00 6.94
N SER A 58 4.78 -4.07 6.18
CA SER A 58 5.67 -4.35 5.06
C SER A 58 4.92 -4.07 3.77
N VAL A 59 5.54 -3.31 2.87
CA VAL A 59 5.08 -3.17 1.49
C VAL A 59 5.80 -4.18 0.62
N PHE A 60 5.09 -4.65 -0.39
CA PHE A 60 5.61 -5.62 -1.34
C PHE A 60 5.74 -4.95 -2.71
N PRO A 61 6.90 -5.06 -3.38
CA PRO A 61 7.02 -4.59 -4.75
C PRO A 61 6.17 -5.49 -5.66
N ASP A 62 5.33 -4.87 -6.46
CA ASP A 62 4.58 -5.50 -7.53
C ASP A 62 5.33 -5.28 -8.85
N THR A 63 5.96 -6.32 -9.35
CA THR A 63 6.75 -6.28 -10.60
C THR A 63 5.88 -6.14 -11.86
N LYS A 64 4.57 -6.40 -11.78
CA LYS A 64 3.65 -6.23 -12.91
C LYS A 64 3.26 -4.78 -13.11
N ILE A 65 3.13 -4.02 -12.02
CA ILE A 65 2.73 -2.61 -12.03
C ILE A 65 3.95 -1.69 -11.90
N GLY A 66 5.10 -2.20 -11.44
CA GLY A 66 6.27 -1.39 -11.15
C GLY A 66 6.03 -0.45 -9.96
N SER A 67 5.27 -0.91 -8.97
CA SER A 67 4.86 -0.09 -7.82
C SER A 67 4.81 -0.94 -6.56
N TYR A 68 4.73 -0.30 -5.39
CA TYR A 68 4.60 -1.02 -4.12
C TYR A 68 3.13 -1.12 -3.72
N VAL A 69 2.74 -2.28 -3.18
CA VAL A 69 1.42 -2.49 -2.57
C VAL A 69 1.52 -2.52 -1.05
N LEU A 70 0.60 -1.80 -0.41
CA LEU A 70 0.56 -1.62 1.03
C LEU A 70 -0.71 -2.23 1.61
N PRO A 71 -0.59 -3.27 2.46
CA PRO A 71 -1.76 -3.80 3.15
C PRO A 71 -2.22 -2.86 4.26
N VAL A 72 -3.50 -2.51 4.24
CA VAL A 72 -4.18 -1.69 5.24
C VAL A 72 -5.06 -2.58 6.12
N LYS A 73 -4.77 -2.59 7.41
CA LYS A 73 -5.54 -3.37 8.40
C LYS A 73 -6.94 -2.77 8.58
N LYS A 74 -7.92 -3.66 8.81
CA LYS A 74 -9.30 -3.27 9.17
C LYS A 74 -9.36 -2.33 10.38
N ALA A 75 -8.51 -2.54 11.39
CA ALA A 75 -8.45 -1.69 12.58
C ALA A 75 -8.15 -0.22 12.24
N VAL A 76 -7.20 0.03 11.33
CA VAL A 76 -6.85 1.38 10.88
C VAL A 76 -8.03 2.02 10.15
N ARG A 77 -8.66 1.29 9.24
CA ARG A 77 -9.84 1.79 8.51
C ARG A 77 -10.99 2.13 9.45
N SER A 78 -11.19 1.31 10.47
CA SER A 78 -12.23 1.53 11.47
C SER A 78 -11.93 2.74 12.37
N ALA A 79 -10.65 2.94 12.74
CA ALA A 79 -10.22 4.08 13.54
C ALA A 79 -10.35 5.40 12.79
N GLU A 80 -9.98 5.44 11.51
CA GLU A 80 -10.01 6.64 10.67
C GLU A 80 -11.34 6.84 9.92
N GLY A 81 -12.32 5.95 10.11
CA GLY A 81 -13.61 6.01 9.40
C GLY A 81 -13.51 5.86 7.88
N ILE A 82 -12.45 5.21 7.38
CA ILE A 82 -12.19 5.04 5.94
C ILE A 82 -13.12 3.97 5.38
N LYS A 83 -14.30 4.44 4.95
CA LYS A 83 -15.24 3.71 4.11
C LYS A 83 -14.78 3.83 2.66
N GLU A 84 -14.91 2.75 1.90
CA GLU A 84 -14.53 2.70 0.48
C GLU A 84 -15.11 3.92 -0.26
N ARG A 85 -14.26 4.90 -0.59
CA ARG A 85 -14.64 5.91 -1.57
C ARG A 85 -14.60 5.19 -2.91
N ARG A 86 -15.74 4.60 -3.25
CA ARG A 86 -15.99 3.88 -4.50
C ARG A 86 -15.68 4.81 -5.68
N CYS A 87 -14.43 4.89 -6.08
CA CYS A 87 -14.05 5.36 -7.39
C CYS A 87 -13.94 4.10 -8.26
N ARG A 88 -14.77 4.01 -9.30
CA ARG A 88 -14.73 2.93 -10.29
C ARG A 88 -13.37 2.98 -11.02
N GLN A 89 -12.32 2.42 -10.43
CA GLN A 89 -11.14 2.06 -11.21
C GLN A 89 -11.29 0.61 -11.64
N ARG A 90 -11.34 0.41 -12.96
CA ARG A 90 -11.19 -0.89 -13.59
C ARG A 90 -9.90 -1.51 -13.05
N LYS A 91 -10.03 -2.68 -12.41
CA LYS A 91 -8.91 -3.45 -11.89
C LYS A 91 -7.82 -3.60 -12.97
N PRO A 92 -6.52 -3.46 -12.67
CA PRO A 92 -5.51 -4.18 -13.42
C PRO A 92 -5.79 -5.67 -13.22
N ARG A 93 -5.99 -6.42 -14.31
CA ARG A 93 -6.18 -7.86 -14.25
C ARG A 93 -4.89 -8.49 -13.71
N TYR A 94 -4.94 -8.97 -12.48
CA TYR A 94 -3.99 -9.96 -11.98
C TYR A 94 -4.34 -11.29 -12.64
N SER A 95 -3.64 -11.62 -13.73
CA SER A 95 -3.61 -12.95 -14.34
C SER A 95 -2.32 -13.65 -13.98
#